data_AF-A0A920V1S5-F1
#
_entry.id   AF-A0A920V1S5-F1
#
_cell.length_a   1.000
_cell.length_b   1.000
_cell.length_c   1.000
_cell.angle_alpha   90.00
_cell.angle_beta   90.00
_cell.angle_gamma   90.00
#
_symmetry.space_group_name_H-M   'P 1'
#
loop_
_entity.id
_entity.type
_entity.pdbx_description
1 polymer ?
#
loop_
_entity_poly.entity_id
_entity_poly.type
_entity_poly.pdbx_seq_one_letter_code
_entity_poly.pdbx_strand_id
1 'polypeptide(L)'
;MSPPANRRTLLRRLAFDLLGLPPTEHELAMFLADPQTRGLEPGRRPHAQFAPLREHMAWNWLVASRYADTNGYQGDRTRVMWPWREWVIGSFNDNLPFDRFTVDQLAGDRVPSATPGQLVATGFNRNHPLNGEGGRIAEENRVEYVLDRTDTTATVWMALTLGCAKCHDHKFDPLSQKEYYRFSAYFNSIAESGRVDKGGNANPVARVTTRAQQTELHQIDFLIRSRKDPRPTARQPKNRTEPVDHTDPPATG
;
A
#
# COMPACT_ATOMS: atom_id res chain seq x y z
N MET A 1 19.58 -36.85 -10.79
CA MET A 1 19.45 -35.90 -9.66
C MET A 1 20.83 -35.66 -9.07
N SER A 2 21.16 -34.42 -8.70
CA SER A 2 22.46 -34.06 -8.13
C SER A 2 22.56 -34.46 -6.64
N PRO A 3 23.76 -34.74 -6.11
CA PRO A 3 23.94 -35.07 -4.69
C PRO A 3 23.56 -33.89 -3.78
N PRO A 4 23.10 -34.14 -2.53
CA PRO A 4 22.78 -33.09 -1.57
C PRO A 4 23.96 -32.17 -1.28
N ALA A 5 23.69 -30.87 -1.19
CA ALA A 5 24.71 -29.88 -0.86
C ALA A 5 25.18 -30.01 0.61
N ASN A 6 26.43 -29.65 0.88
CA ASN A 6 26.90 -29.54 2.26
C ASN A 6 26.11 -28.44 3.01
N ARG A 7 26.10 -28.52 4.35
CA ARG A 7 25.30 -27.63 5.21
C ARG A 7 25.57 -26.15 5.00
N ARG A 8 26.84 -25.76 4.84
CA ARG A 8 27.22 -24.35 4.57
C ARG A 8 26.62 -23.86 3.26
N THR A 9 26.72 -24.66 2.20
CA THR A 9 26.13 -24.35 0.90
C THR A 9 24.61 -24.29 0.97
N LEU A 10 23.98 -25.21 1.71
CA LEU A 10 22.53 -25.24 1.90
C LEU A 10 22.02 -23.96 2.58
N LEU A 11 22.62 -23.56 3.70
CA LEU A 11 22.22 -22.32 4.40
C LEU A 11 22.40 -21.10 3.50
N ARG A 12 23.52 -21.03 2.77
CA ARG A 12 23.77 -19.91 1.85
C ARG A 12 22.71 -19.82 0.76
N ARG A 13 22.33 -20.95 0.14
CA ARG A 13 21.27 -20.99 -0.88
C ARG A 13 19.94 -20.52 -0.30
N LEU A 14 19.55 -21.09 0.83
CA LEU A 14 18.30 -20.73 1.49
C LEU A 14 18.25 -19.25 1.89
N ALA A 15 19.36 -18.69 2.38
CA ALA A 15 19.42 -17.27 2.75
C ALA A 15 19.24 -16.37 1.53
N PHE A 16 19.86 -16.69 0.38
CA PHE A 16 19.62 -15.95 -0.85
C PHE A 16 18.19 -16.14 -1.38
N ASP A 17 17.66 -17.36 -1.35
CA ASP A 17 16.31 -17.64 -1.85
C ASP A 17 15.23 -16.93 -1.01
N LEU A 18 15.41 -16.88 0.31
CA LEU A 18 14.44 -16.29 1.23
C LEU A 18 14.67 -14.80 1.45
N LEU A 19 15.90 -14.39 1.75
CA LEU A 19 16.21 -13.04 2.22
C LEU A 19 16.87 -12.17 1.15
N GLY A 20 17.32 -12.75 0.03
CA GLY A 20 18.14 -12.05 -0.96
C GLY A 20 19.55 -11.71 -0.47
N LEU A 21 19.92 -12.12 0.75
CA LEU A 21 21.16 -11.75 1.43
C LEU A 21 21.92 -12.99 1.91
N PRO A 22 23.27 -12.94 1.96
CA PRO A 22 24.04 -14.02 2.57
C PRO A 22 23.76 -14.11 4.08
N PRO A 23 23.89 -15.30 4.69
CA PRO A 23 23.80 -15.43 6.14
C PRO A 23 24.99 -14.71 6.80
N THR A 24 24.77 -14.15 7.98
CA THR A 24 25.86 -13.61 8.81
C THR A 24 26.79 -14.73 9.30
N GLU A 25 28.01 -14.37 9.69
CA GLU A 25 28.95 -15.35 10.28
C GLU A 25 28.38 -16.00 11.54
N HIS A 26 27.65 -15.23 12.35
CA HIS A 26 26.99 -15.72 13.55
C HIS A 26 25.88 -16.74 13.22
N GLU A 27 25.01 -16.44 12.26
CA GLU A 27 23.96 -17.37 11.81
C GLU A 27 24.54 -18.66 11.23
N LEU A 28 25.65 -18.56 10.47
CA LEU A 28 26.35 -19.72 9.95
C LEU A 28 26.95 -20.58 11.07
N ALA A 29 27.61 -19.96 12.05
CA ALA A 29 28.18 -20.67 13.19
C ALA A 29 27.08 -21.39 13.99
N MET A 30 25.96 -20.72 14.29
CA MET A 30 24.82 -21.34 14.96
C MET A 30 24.21 -22.50 14.15
N PHE A 31 24.04 -22.32 12.84
CA PHE A 31 23.47 -23.35 11.98
C PHE A 31 24.37 -24.58 11.84
N LEU A 32 25.70 -24.41 11.85
CA LEU A 32 26.64 -25.52 11.81
C LEU A 32 26.74 -26.25 13.16
N ALA A 33 26.53 -25.53 14.27
CA ALA A 33 26.57 -26.09 15.62
C ALA A 33 25.30 -26.85 16.03
N ASP A 34 24.15 -26.61 15.40
CA ASP A 34 22.89 -27.34 15.67
C ASP A 34 22.75 -28.59 14.77
N PRO A 35 23.01 -29.82 15.27
CA PRO A 35 22.89 -31.04 14.47
C PRO A 35 21.46 -31.34 14.01
N GLN A 36 20.42 -30.78 14.63
CA GLN A 36 19.02 -31.12 14.39
C GLN A 36 18.32 -30.26 13.33
N THR A 37 19.02 -29.34 12.65
CA THR A 37 18.44 -28.47 11.60
C THR A 37 17.22 -27.63 12.04
N ARG A 38 16.98 -27.50 13.35
CA ARG A 38 15.78 -26.82 13.89
C ARG A 38 15.75 -25.32 13.59
N GLY A 39 16.89 -24.75 13.20
CA GLY A 39 17.02 -23.34 12.78
C GLY A 39 16.37 -22.97 11.44
N LEU A 40 15.88 -23.93 10.65
CA LEU A 40 15.25 -23.69 9.34
C LEU A 40 13.72 -23.70 9.37
N GLU A 41 13.10 -24.09 10.48
CA GLU A 41 11.64 -24.16 10.58
C GLU A 41 11.02 -22.75 10.46
N PRO A 42 10.33 -22.43 9.35
CA PRO A 42 9.77 -21.10 9.11
C PRO A 42 8.73 -20.69 10.16
N GLY A 43 8.15 -21.67 10.87
CA GLY A 43 7.11 -21.44 11.89
C GLY A 43 7.60 -21.05 13.28
N ARG A 44 8.92 -20.96 13.54
CA ARG A 44 9.46 -20.73 14.91
C ARG A 44 10.16 -19.39 15.14
N ARG A 45 10.33 -18.54 14.12
CA ARG A 45 10.96 -17.21 14.31
C ARG A 45 9.90 -16.14 14.61
N PRO A 46 10.20 -15.15 15.48
CA PRO A 46 9.30 -14.01 15.70
C PRO A 46 9.02 -13.26 14.40
N HIS A 47 7.79 -12.78 14.21
CA HIS A 47 7.34 -12.05 13.01
C HIS A 47 8.29 -10.91 12.57
N ALA A 48 8.93 -10.22 13.51
CA ALA A 48 9.88 -9.13 13.26
C ALA A 48 11.19 -9.57 12.57
N GLN A 49 11.60 -10.84 12.66
CA GLN A 49 12.80 -11.35 11.99
C GLN A 49 12.57 -11.65 10.49
N PHE A 50 11.33 -11.49 10.00
CA PHE A 50 10.99 -11.71 8.60
C PHE A 50 10.96 -10.44 7.75
N ALA A 51 11.34 -9.27 8.29
CA ALA A 51 11.40 -8.05 7.48
C ALA A 51 12.25 -8.20 6.20
N PRO A 52 13.48 -8.75 6.25
CA PRO A 52 14.27 -8.98 5.03
C PRO A 52 13.63 -9.99 4.07
N LEU A 53 12.98 -11.04 4.59
CA LEU A 53 12.22 -12.00 3.78
C LEU A 53 11.14 -11.28 2.97
N ARG A 54 10.39 -10.39 3.62
CA ARG A 54 9.19 -9.79 3.04
C ARG A 54 9.52 -8.63 2.11
N GLU A 55 10.61 -7.91 2.37
CA GLU A 55 11.21 -6.98 1.40
C GLU A 55 11.67 -7.74 0.14
N HIS A 56 12.35 -8.88 0.33
CA HIS A 56 12.79 -9.72 -0.79
C HIS A 56 11.60 -10.27 -1.60
N MET A 57 10.55 -10.75 -0.94
CA MET A 57 9.31 -11.20 -1.61
C MET A 57 8.61 -10.06 -2.35
N ALA A 58 8.54 -8.86 -1.74
CA ALA A 58 7.92 -7.69 -2.33
C ALA A 58 8.62 -7.27 -3.62
N TRP A 59 9.93 -7.48 -3.74
CA TRP A 59 10.71 -7.11 -4.93
C TRP A 59 10.10 -7.61 -6.24
N ASN A 60 9.74 -8.89 -6.31
CA ASN A 60 9.12 -9.47 -7.50
C ASN A 60 7.79 -8.79 -7.84
N TRP A 61 7.02 -8.39 -6.82
CA TRP A 61 5.79 -7.63 -7.01
C TRP A 61 6.05 -6.20 -7.50
N LEU A 62 7.07 -5.53 -6.97
CA LEU A 62 7.48 -4.19 -7.42
C LEU A 62 7.85 -4.22 -8.92
N VAL A 63 8.63 -5.22 -9.33
CA VAL A 63 9.01 -5.43 -10.74
C VAL A 63 7.77 -5.69 -11.61
N ALA A 64 6.92 -6.64 -11.22
CA ALA A 64 5.69 -6.96 -11.95
C ALA A 64 4.75 -5.75 -12.07
N SER A 65 4.80 -4.84 -11.10
CA SER A 65 3.97 -3.63 -11.08
C SER A 65 4.56 -2.44 -11.82
N ARG A 66 5.76 -2.55 -12.40
CA ARG A 66 6.53 -1.46 -13.05
C ARG A 66 6.93 -0.34 -12.09
N TYR A 67 7.20 -0.67 -10.83
CA TYR A 67 7.65 0.33 -9.86
C TYR A 67 8.99 0.96 -10.27
N ALA A 68 9.09 2.27 -10.10
CA ALA A 68 10.32 3.04 -10.24
C ALA A 68 10.23 4.33 -9.43
N ASP A 69 11.35 4.78 -8.86
CA ASP A 69 11.46 6.09 -8.20
C ASP A 69 11.57 7.25 -9.21
N THR A 70 11.67 6.93 -10.50
CA THR A 70 11.69 7.86 -11.62
C THR A 70 10.54 7.61 -12.59
N ASN A 71 10.39 8.49 -13.57
CA ASN A 71 9.34 8.43 -14.56
C ASN A 71 9.53 7.32 -15.61
N GLY A 72 10.72 6.71 -15.71
CA GLY A 72 10.97 5.57 -16.59
C GLY A 72 10.85 5.91 -18.07
N TYR A 73 11.12 7.17 -18.44
CA TYR A 73 11.03 7.68 -19.82
C TYR A 73 12.25 8.57 -20.12
N GLN A 74 12.46 9.02 -21.35
CA GLN A 74 13.67 9.72 -21.81
C GLN A 74 14.23 10.81 -20.87
N GLY A 75 13.37 11.71 -20.36
CA GLY A 75 13.78 12.78 -19.44
C GLY A 75 13.93 12.37 -17.97
N ASP A 76 13.60 11.12 -17.66
CA ASP A 76 13.67 10.35 -16.41
C ASP A 76 13.68 11.14 -15.09
N ARG A 77 12.76 12.08 -14.94
CA ARG A 77 12.63 12.85 -13.70
C ARG A 77 12.17 11.94 -12.56
N THR A 78 12.56 12.30 -11.33
CA THR A 78 12.07 11.62 -10.14
C THR A 78 10.56 11.82 -9.96
N ARG A 79 9.91 10.81 -9.37
CA ARG A 79 8.50 10.85 -8.96
C ARG A 79 8.37 10.38 -7.52
N VAL A 80 7.31 10.81 -6.85
CA VAL A 80 6.99 10.34 -5.51
C VAL A 80 6.11 9.10 -5.63
N MET A 81 6.72 7.92 -5.50
CA MET A 81 6.00 6.64 -5.52
C MET A 81 6.36 5.70 -4.37
N TRP A 82 7.42 6.03 -3.62
CA TRP A 82 7.86 5.25 -2.45
C TRP A 82 6.75 4.91 -1.44
N PRO A 83 5.69 5.73 -1.19
CA PRO A 83 4.63 5.32 -0.27
C PRO A 83 3.89 4.06 -0.73
N TRP A 84 3.74 3.86 -2.05
CA TRP A 84 3.17 2.64 -2.61
C TRP A 84 4.08 1.44 -2.37
N ARG A 85 5.41 1.59 -2.57
CA ARG A 85 6.40 0.55 -2.25
C ARG A 85 6.33 0.13 -0.78
N GLU A 86 6.29 1.11 0.13
CA GLU A 86 6.17 0.84 1.57
C GLU A 86 4.84 0.15 1.91
N TRP A 87 3.75 0.50 1.22
CA TRP A 87 2.48 -0.21 1.38
C TRP A 87 2.57 -1.66 0.93
N VAL A 88 3.22 -1.95 -0.21
CA VAL A 88 3.43 -3.33 -0.68
C VAL A 88 4.26 -4.11 0.34
N ILE A 89 5.42 -3.59 0.76
CA ILE A 89 6.25 -4.23 1.79
C ILE A 89 5.45 -4.45 3.08
N GLY A 90 4.67 -3.45 3.49
CA GLY A 90 3.76 -3.52 4.63
C GLY A 90 2.71 -4.63 4.48
N SER A 91 2.09 -4.78 3.31
CA SER A 91 1.08 -5.81 3.06
C SER A 91 1.65 -7.23 3.14
N PHE A 92 2.89 -7.42 2.67
CA PHE A 92 3.61 -8.68 2.88
C PHE A 92 3.91 -8.87 4.37
N ASN A 93 4.40 -7.83 5.09
CA ASN A 93 4.64 -7.84 6.55
C ASN A 93 3.41 -8.28 7.35
N ASP A 94 2.26 -7.73 6.99
CA ASP A 94 0.99 -7.95 7.69
C ASP A 94 0.28 -9.24 7.22
N ASN A 95 0.87 -9.98 6.27
CA ASN A 95 0.30 -11.18 5.64
C ASN A 95 -1.13 -10.93 5.13
N LEU A 96 -1.31 -9.82 4.41
CA LEU A 96 -2.60 -9.41 3.88
C LEU A 96 -3.14 -10.50 2.92
N PRO A 97 -4.39 -10.97 3.11
CA PRO A 97 -5.00 -11.93 2.19
C PRO A 97 -4.98 -11.43 0.74
N PHE A 98 -4.68 -12.34 -0.20
CA PHE A 98 -4.45 -11.98 -1.60
C PHE A 98 -5.69 -11.38 -2.30
N ASP A 99 -6.89 -11.81 -1.90
CA ASP A 99 -8.15 -11.23 -2.34
C ASP A 99 -8.26 -9.76 -1.94
N ARG A 100 -7.92 -9.43 -0.68
CA ARG A 100 -7.92 -8.04 -0.21
C ARG A 100 -6.82 -7.22 -0.85
N PHE A 101 -5.61 -7.77 -0.95
CA PHE A 101 -4.49 -7.15 -1.65
C PHE A 101 -4.85 -6.80 -3.09
N THR A 102 -5.53 -7.70 -3.79
CA THR A 102 -6.01 -7.48 -5.17
C THR A 102 -7.01 -6.34 -5.24
N VAL A 103 -8.03 -6.33 -4.38
CA VAL A 103 -9.05 -5.25 -4.36
C VAL A 103 -8.40 -3.90 -4.06
N ASP A 104 -7.51 -3.84 -3.07
CA ASP A 104 -6.87 -2.58 -2.67
C ASP A 104 -5.97 -2.02 -3.78
N GLN A 105 -5.25 -2.87 -4.54
CA GLN A 105 -4.40 -2.46 -5.66
C GLN A 105 -5.21 -2.01 -6.90
N LEU A 106 -6.28 -2.73 -7.24
CA LEU A 106 -7.04 -2.47 -8.46
C LEU A 106 -8.10 -1.37 -8.29
N ALA A 107 -8.70 -1.27 -7.10
CA ALA A 107 -9.86 -0.42 -6.86
C ALA A 107 -9.97 0.11 -5.41
N GLY A 108 -8.85 0.23 -4.68
CA GLY A 108 -8.86 0.72 -3.31
C GLY A 108 -9.47 2.12 -3.13
N ASP A 109 -9.38 2.98 -4.14
CA ASP A 109 -10.00 4.31 -4.21
C ASP A 109 -11.53 4.25 -4.36
N ARG A 110 -12.08 3.12 -4.82
CA ARG A 110 -13.52 2.88 -4.98
C ARG A 110 -14.14 2.16 -3.80
N VAL A 111 -13.34 1.72 -2.82
CA VAL A 111 -13.87 1.10 -1.60
C VAL A 111 -14.60 2.17 -0.76
N PRO A 112 -15.82 1.90 -0.26
CA PRO A 112 -16.52 2.82 0.63
C PRO A 112 -15.65 3.21 1.83
N SER A 113 -15.51 4.51 2.08
CA SER A 113 -14.65 5.03 3.15
C SER A 113 -13.20 4.53 3.08
N ALA A 114 -12.64 4.50 1.86
CA ALA A 114 -11.27 4.09 1.58
C ALA A 114 -10.27 4.69 2.58
N THR A 115 -9.50 3.81 3.22
CA THR A 115 -8.44 4.26 4.14
C THR A 115 -7.28 4.88 3.35
N PRO A 116 -6.41 5.70 3.99
CA PRO A 116 -5.21 6.21 3.33
C PRO A 116 -4.35 5.11 2.72
N GLY A 117 -4.26 3.94 3.35
CA GLY A 117 -3.54 2.78 2.82
C GLY A 117 -4.12 2.25 1.52
N GLN A 118 -5.46 2.22 1.39
CA GLN A 118 -6.11 1.75 0.16
C GLN A 118 -6.02 2.75 -0.99
N LEU A 119 -6.06 4.05 -0.67
CA LEU A 119 -5.76 5.11 -1.64
C LEU A 119 -4.32 4.98 -2.16
N VAL A 120 -3.37 4.73 -1.25
CA VAL A 120 -1.98 4.45 -1.61
C VAL A 120 -1.91 3.21 -2.49
N ALA A 121 -2.51 2.09 -2.07
CA ALA A 121 -2.50 0.80 -2.78
C ALA A 121 -2.97 0.91 -4.23
N THR A 122 -4.04 1.69 -4.48
CA THR A 122 -4.57 1.93 -5.83
C THR A 122 -3.53 2.56 -6.78
N GLY A 123 -2.45 3.13 -6.23
CA GLY A 123 -1.27 3.57 -6.94
C GLY A 123 -0.63 2.52 -7.86
N PHE A 124 -0.97 1.23 -7.74
CA PHE A 124 -0.60 0.22 -8.75
C PHE A 124 -0.95 0.66 -10.17
N ASN A 125 -2.13 1.25 -10.34
CA ASN A 125 -2.61 1.80 -11.61
C ASN A 125 -1.81 3.01 -12.10
N ARG A 126 -0.92 3.59 -11.29
CA ARG A 126 -0.13 4.79 -11.61
C ARG A 126 1.37 4.51 -11.68
N ASN A 127 1.79 3.25 -11.60
CA ASN A 127 3.20 2.86 -11.73
C ASN A 127 3.73 2.93 -13.18
N HIS A 128 2.84 3.01 -14.17
CA HIS A 128 3.22 3.14 -15.59
C HIS A 128 4.25 4.27 -15.80
N PRO A 129 5.11 4.17 -16.83
CA PRO A 129 6.02 5.25 -17.20
C PRO A 129 5.28 6.57 -17.47
N LEU A 130 5.94 7.68 -17.17
CA LEU A 130 5.40 9.03 -17.36
C LEU A 130 6.26 9.83 -18.32
N ASN A 131 5.73 10.10 -19.51
CA ASN A 131 6.40 10.95 -20.48
C ASN A 131 6.34 12.44 -20.08
N GLY A 132 7.48 12.96 -19.63
CA GLY A 132 7.69 14.37 -19.22
C GLY A 132 8.23 15.31 -20.30
N GLU A 133 8.39 14.85 -21.54
CA GLU A 133 9.12 15.55 -22.60
C GLU A 133 8.43 16.83 -23.12
N GLY A 134 9.24 17.72 -23.71
CA GLY A 134 8.72 18.84 -24.50
C GLY A 134 8.24 18.34 -25.87
N GLY A 135 7.12 18.88 -26.37
CA GLY A 135 6.55 18.48 -27.68
C GLY A 135 5.64 17.25 -27.65
N ARG A 136 5.50 16.58 -26.49
CA ARG A 136 4.56 15.47 -26.30
C ARG A 136 3.11 15.86 -26.61
N ILE A 137 2.36 14.92 -27.18
CA ILE A 137 0.91 15.01 -27.32
C ILE A 137 0.27 14.44 -26.06
N ALA A 138 -0.37 15.29 -25.27
CA ALA A 138 -0.93 14.90 -23.98
C ALA A 138 -1.95 13.76 -24.10
N GLU A 139 -2.84 13.82 -25.10
CA GLU A 139 -3.85 12.77 -25.29
C GLU A 139 -3.24 11.42 -25.70
N GLU A 140 -2.18 11.42 -26.51
CA GLU A 140 -1.47 10.19 -26.88
C GLU A 140 -0.87 9.51 -25.64
N ASN A 141 -0.18 10.27 -24.80
CA ASN A 141 0.34 9.76 -23.53
C ASN A 141 -0.77 9.24 -22.61
N ARG A 142 -1.90 9.96 -22.51
CA ARG A 142 -3.05 9.53 -21.70
C ARG A 142 -3.58 8.17 -22.17
N VAL A 143 -3.68 7.98 -23.49
CA VAL A 143 -4.07 6.69 -24.07
C VAL A 143 -3.03 5.62 -23.75
N GLU A 144 -1.74 5.87 -23.94
CA GLU A 144 -0.69 4.90 -23.60
C GLU A 144 -0.70 4.50 -22.11
N TYR A 145 -1.02 5.42 -21.20
CA TYR A 145 -1.18 5.11 -19.76
C TYR A 145 -2.34 4.15 -19.50
N VAL A 146 -3.47 4.33 -20.21
CA VAL A 146 -4.61 3.41 -20.16
C VAL A 146 -4.22 2.03 -20.66
N LEU A 147 -3.48 1.97 -21.78
CA LEU A 147 -3.07 0.70 -22.39
C LEU A 147 -2.05 -0.04 -21.52
N ASP A 148 -1.07 0.66 -20.94
CA ASP A 148 -0.10 0.06 -20.03
C ASP A 148 -0.78 -0.54 -18.78
N ARG A 149 -1.76 0.14 -18.18
CA ARG A 149 -2.60 -0.42 -17.10
C ARG A 149 -3.34 -1.68 -17.55
N THR A 150 -3.90 -1.66 -18.76
CA THR A 150 -4.66 -2.76 -19.35
C THR A 150 -3.76 -4.00 -19.50
N ASP A 151 -2.61 -3.82 -20.13
CA ASP A 151 -1.68 -4.89 -20.45
C ASP A 151 -1.10 -5.52 -19.18
N THR A 152 -0.73 -4.69 -18.21
CA THR A 152 -0.13 -5.22 -16.98
C THR A 152 -1.16 -5.86 -16.07
N THR A 153 -2.38 -5.33 -15.99
CA THR A 153 -3.42 -6.00 -15.21
C THR A 153 -3.71 -7.40 -15.78
N ALA A 154 -3.80 -7.51 -17.11
CA ALA A 154 -3.97 -8.80 -17.77
C ALA A 154 -2.79 -9.75 -17.55
N THR A 155 -1.56 -9.24 -17.64
CA THR A 155 -0.36 -10.04 -17.43
C THR A 155 -0.24 -10.52 -15.98
N VAL A 156 -0.43 -9.62 -15.00
CA VAL A 156 -0.16 -9.90 -13.59
C VAL A 156 -1.27 -10.70 -12.91
N TRP A 157 -2.55 -10.42 -13.18
CA TRP A 157 -3.67 -11.12 -12.53
C TRP A 157 -4.25 -12.25 -13.36
N MET A 158 -4.23 -12.14 -14.69
CA MET A 158 -4.87 -13.14 -15.56
C MET A 158 -3.86 -14.07 -16.23
N ALA A 159 -2.56 -13.79 -16.12
CA ALA A 159 -1.50 -14.50 -16.84
C ALA A 159 -1.72 -14.54 -18.36
N LEU A 160 -2.33 -13.48 -18.91
CA LEU A 160 -2.65 -13.35 -20.34
C LEU A 160 -1.74 -12.35 -21.04
N THR A 161 -1.26 -12.70 -22.23
CA THR A 161 -0.54 -11.80 -23.15
C THR A 161 -1.51 -10.91 -23.94
N LEU A 162 -2.46 -10.30 -23.24
CA LEU A 162 -3.54 -9.51 -23.85
C LEU A 162 -3.02 -8.33 -24.71
N GLY A 163 -1.82 -7.81 -24.42
CA GLY A 163 -1.18 -6.71 -25.18
C GLY A 163 -1.01 -6.98 -26.68
N CYS A 164 -0.89 -8.24 -27.13
CA CYS A 164 -0.85 -8.54 -28.56
C CYS A 164 -2.17 -8.17 -29.26
N ALA A 165 -3.28 -8.20 -28.51
CA ALA A 165 -4.60 -7.86 -29.04
C ALA A 165 -4.80 -6.35 -29.28
N LYS A 166 -3.82 -5.49 -28.93
CA LYS A 166 -3.87 -4.03 -29.17
C LYS A 166 -4.05 -3.72 -30.66
N CYS A 167 -3.31 -4.40 -31.53
CA CYS A 167 -3.25 -4.07 -32.96
C CYS A 167 -4.04 -5.01 -33.88
N HIS A 168 -4.28 -6.25 -33.45
CA HIS A 168 -4.99 -7.30 -34.21
C HIS A 168 -5.56 -8.33 -33.23
N ASP A 169 -6.41 -9.26 -33.66
CA ASP A 169 -6.85 -10.36 -32.79
C ASP A 169 -5.66 -11.22 -32.33
N HIS A 170 -5.65 -11.67 -31.07
CA HIS A 170 -4.50 -12.39 -30.50
C HIS A 170 -4.14 -13.63 -31.33
N LYS A 171 -2.83 -13.83 -31.58
CA LYS A 171 -2.35 -14.84 -32.54
C LYS A 171 -2.72 -16.28 -32.15
N PHE A 172 -2.68 -16.59 -30.86
CA PHE A 172 -2.80 -17.96 -30.36
C PHE A 172 -4.02 -18.18 -29.46
N ASP A 173 -4.57 -17.10 -28.90
CA ASP A 173 -5.65 -17.18 -27.91
C ASP A 173 -6.91 -16.57 -28.51
N PRO A 174 -8.11 -17.05 -28.13
CA PRO A 174 -9.37 -16.56 -28.67
C PRO A 174 -9.76 -15.21 -28.05
N LEU A 175 -8.87 -14.21 -28.19
CA LEU A 175 -9.03 -12.85 -27.67
C LEU A 175 -9.04 -11.87 -28.84
N SER A 176 -10.17 -11.22 -29.08
CA SER A 176 -10.28 -10.24 -30.15
C SER A 176 -9.71 -8.86 -29.75
N GLN A 177 -9.32 -8.08 -30.75
CA GLN A 177 -8.98 -6.67 -30.56
C GLN A 177 -10.15 -5.88 -29.94
N LYS A 178 -11.39 -6.26 -30.27
CA LYS A 178 -12.58 -5.64 -29.67
C LYS A 178 -12.63 -5.88 -28.16
N GLU A 179 -12.27 -7.07 -27.70
CA GLU A 179 -12.20 -7.40 -26.27
C GLU A 179 -11.07 -6.64 -25.57
N TYR A 180 -9.93 -6.46 -26.24
CA TYR A 180 -8.85 -5.61 -25.74
C TYR A 180 -9.35 -4.20 -25.37
N TYR A 181 -10.01 -3.51 -26.31
CA TYR A 181 -10.51 -2.15 -26.07
C TYR A 181 -11.74 -2.10 -25.14
N ARG A 182 -12.51 -3.19 -25.02
CA ARG A 182 -13.54 -3.30 -23.97
C ARG A 182 -12.93 -3.42 -22.59
N PHE A 183 -11.84 -4.17 -22.45
CA PHE A 183 -11.13 -4.29 -21.18
C PHE A 183 -10.42 -2.98 -20.81
N SER A 184 -9.82 -2.28 -21.78
CA SER A 184 -9.18 -0.99 -21.52
C SER A 184 -10.15 0.10 -21.05
N ALA A 185 -11.44 -0.01 -21.39
CA ALA A 185 -12.47 0.92 -20.94
C ALA A 185 -12.58 1.03 -19.41
N TYR A 186 -12.29 -0.04 -18.64
CA TYR A 186 -12.28 0.01 -17.17
C TYR A 186 -11.22 0.99 -16.65
N PHE A 187 -10.06 1.02 -17.28
CA PHE A 187 -8.92 1.88 -16.92
C PHE A 187 -8.97 3.27 -17.56
N ASN A 188 -9.93 3.49 -18.47
CA ASN A 188 -10.15 4.76 -19.15
C ASN A 188 -11.11 5.71 -18.40
N SER A 189 -11.11 5.64 -17.06
CA SER A 189 -11.99 6.46 -16.21
C SER A 189 -11.23 7.34 -15.21
N ILE A 190 -9.90 7.31 -15.26
CA ILE A 190 -9.03 8.11 -14.40
C ILE A 190 -8.91 9.52 -15.00
N ALA A 191 -9.14 10.55 -14.18
CA ALA A 191 -9.07 11.95 -14.57
C ALA A 191 -7.61 12.44 -14.71
N GLU A 192 -6.84 11.80 -15.58
CA GLU A 192 -5.46 12.16 -15.87
C GLU A 192 -5.34 12.90 -17.21
N SER A 193 -4.38 13.82 -17.28
CA SER A 193 -4.22 14.74 -18.40
C SER A 193 -3.22 14.25 -19.46
N GLY A 194 -2.57 13.09 -19.24
CA GLY A 194 -1.42 12.64 -20.05
C GLY A 194 -0.18 13.52 -19.92
N ARG A 195 -0.13 14.34 -18.86
CA ARG A 195 0.99 15.23 -18.54
C ARG A 195 1.57 14.88 -17.17
N VAL A 196 2.89 14.98 -17.10
CA VAL A 196 3.64 15.14 -15.85
C VAL A 196 3.47 16.57 -15.37
N ASP A 197 2.93 16.72 -14.16
CA ASP A 197 2.61 17.99 -13.53
C ASP A 197 3.80 18.53 -12.70
N LYS A 198 3.64 19.75 -12.15
CA LYS A 198 4.60 20.34 -11.23
C LYS A 198 4.70 19.46 -9.97
N GLY A 199 5.80 18.72 -9.83
CA GLY A 199 6.02 17.77 -8.73
C GLY A 199 6.53 16.40 -9.18
N GLY A 200 6.58 16.13 -10.49
CA GLY A 200 7.17 14.90 -11.04
C GLY A 200 6.17 13.77 -11.29
N ASN A 201 5.00 13.80 -10.65
CA ASN A 201 3.89 12.87 -10.88
C ASN A 201 2.85 13.46 -11.86
N ALA A 202 2.00 12.60 -12.44
CA ALA A 202 0.81 12.99 -13.19
C ALA A 202 -0.43 13.00 -12.27
N ASN A 203 -1.28 14.03 -12.39
CA ASN A 203 -2.56 14.08 -11.69
C ASN A 203 -3.49 12.91 -12.11
N PRO A 204 -4.42 12.46 -11.23
CA PRO A 204 -4.59 12.90 -9.84
C PRO A 204 -3.49 12.40 -8.91
N VAL A 205 -3.16 13.18 -7.88
CA VAL A 205 -2.24 12.80 -6.80
C VAL A 205 -2.95 12.81 -5.46
N ALA A 206 -2.64 11.85 -4.59
CA ALA A 206 -3.14 11.80 -3.23
C ALA A 206 -2.11 12.38 -2.26
N ARG A 207 -2.57 13.16 -1.28
CA ARG A 207 -1.72 13.56 -0.14
C ARG A 207 -1.76 12.43 0.87
N VAL A 208 -0.60 11.83 1.11
CA VAL A 208 -0.46 10.67 1.98
C VAL A 208 0.47 11.03 3.13
N THR A 209 0.07 10.63 4.33
CA THR A 209 0.88 10.79 5.54
C THR A 209 1.76 9.57 5.72
N THR A 210 2.96 9.76 6.26
CA THR A 210 3.82 8.64 6.66
C THR A 210 3.20 7.87 7.83
N ARG A 211 3.62 6.62 8.07
CA ARG A 211 3.17 5.86 9.26
C ARG A 211 3.44 6.60 10.58
N ALA A 212 4.57 7.32 10.66
CA ALA A 212 4.89 8.16 11.82
C ALA A 212 3.89 9.32 11.97
N GLN A 213 3.59 10.02 10.88
CA GLN A 213 2.58 11.09 10.87
C GLN A 213 1.18 10.57 11.18
N GLN A 214 0.81 9.37 10.73
CA GLN A 214 -0.47 8.74 11.09
C GLN A 214 -0.55 8.44 12.58
N THR A 215 0.52 7.88 13.17
CA THR A 215 0.60 7.64 14.62
C THR A 215 0.44 8.94 15.41
N GLU A 216 1.15 9.99 15.00
CA GLU A 216 1.05 11.32 15.62
C GLU A 216 -0.35 11.91 15.50
N LEU A 217 -0.97 11.83 14.32
CA LEU A 217 -2.35 12.29 14.12
C LEU A 217 -3.34 11.52 15.02
N HIS A 218 -3.18 10.21 15.15
CA HIS A 218 -4.01 9.40 16.04
C HIS A 218 -3.83 9.81 17.52
N GLN A 219 -2.60 10.12 17.94
CA GLN A 219 -2.32 10.63 19.27
C GLN A 219 -2.96 12.01 19.49
N ILE A 220 -2.83 12.92 18.53
CA ILE A 220 -3.45 14.25 18.59
C ILE A 220 -4.97 14.12 18.67
N ASP A 221 -5.60 13.29 17.82
CA ASP A 221 -7.05 13.07 17.84
C ASP A 221 -7.52 12.46 19.17
N PHE A 222 -6.77 11.52 19.73
CA PHE A 222 -7.03 10.98 21.05
C PHE A 222 -6.97 12.06 22.14
N LEU A 223 -5.95 12.93 22.10
CA LEU A 223 -5.81 14.06 23.03
C LEU A 223 -6.94 15.09 22.87
N ILE A 224 -7.40 15.35 21.65
CA ILE A 224 -8.54 16.24 21.39
C ILE A 224 -9.83 15.65 21.95
N ARG A 225 -10.10 14.35 21.71
CA ARG A 225 -11.30 13.67 22.21
C ARG A 225 -11.32 13.61 23.74
N SER A 226 -10.19 13.26 24.36
CA SER A 226 -10.07 13.20 25.82
C SER A 226 -10.19 14.57 26.51
N ARG A 227 -9.89 15.67 25.83
CA ARG A 227 -10.16 17.03 26.32
C ARG A 227 -11.60 17.50 26.08
N LYS A 228 -12.29 16.97 25.07
CA LYS A 228 -13.68 17.30 24.74
C LYS A 228 -14.71 16.51 25.55
N ASP A 229 -14.29 15.46 26.27
CA ASP A 229 -15.17 14.71 27.18
C ASP A 229 -15.40 15.53 28.47
N PRO A 230 -16.61 16.11 28.67
CA PRO A 230 -16.87 16.92 29.85
C PRO A 230 -17.04 15.98 31.04
N ARG A 231 -16.02 15.86 31.89
CA ARG A 231 -16.21 15.34 33.25
C ARG A 231 -17.42 16.06 33.87
N PRO A 232 -18.39 15.34 34.48
CA PRO A 232 -19.54 15.99 35.08
C PRO A 232 -19.03 16.93 36.17
N THR A 233 -19.32 18.22 36.01
CA THR A 233 -19.05 19.20 37.05
C THR A 233 -19.86 18.79 38.27
N ALA A 234 -19.17 18.30 39.30
CA ALA A 234 -19.76 18.07 40.61
C ALA A 234 -20.21 19.44 41.17
N ARG A 235 -21.44 19.85 40.85
CA ARG A 235 -22.15 20.91 41.57
C ARG A 235 -22.57 20.31 42.91
N GLN A 236 -21.88 20.67 43.98
CA GLN A 236 -22.40 20.49 45.33
C GLN A 236 -23.75 21.21 45.44
N PRO A 237 -24.83 20.55 45.90
CA PRO A 237 -26.08 21.23 46.18
C PRO A 237 -25.88 22.14 47.41
N LYS A 238 -26.17 23.44 47.26
CA LYS A 238 -26.28 24.37 48.39
C LYS A 238 -27.46 23.92 49.26
N ASN A 239 -27.20 23.49 50.49
CA ASN A 239 -28.22 23.32 51.51
C ASN A 239 -28.86 24.68 51.81
N ARG A 240 -30.11 24.86 51.38
CA ARG A 240 -30.98 25.93 51.87
C ARG A 240 -31.83 25.32 52.99
N THR A 241 -31.45 25.61 54.23
CA THR A 241 -32.31 25.38 55.40
C THR A 241 -33.15 26.62 55.65
N GLU A 242 -34.44 26.52 55.37
CA GLU A 242 -35.54 27.20 56.07
C GLU A 242 -36.68 26.18 56.11
N PRO A 243 -37.57 26.15 57.13
CA PRO A 243 -38.22 27.33 57.72
C PRO A 243 -38.42 27.24 59.25
N VAL A 244 -39.01 28.26 59.89
CA VAL A 244 -40.26 28.12 60.68
C VAL A 244 -40.88 29.51 60.92
N ASP A 245 -42.18 29.52 60.70
CA ASP A 245 -43.25 30.50 60.85
C ASP A 245 -43.55 30.88 62.32
N HIS A 246 -43.89 32.15 62.56
CA HIS A 246 -44.70 32.59 63.70
C HIS A 246 -45.54 33.82 63.31
N THR A 247 -46.76 33.56 62.82
CA THR A 247 -48.07 34.12 63.23
C THR A 247 -48.15 35.50 63.94
N ASP A 248 -48.82 36.43 63.24
CA ASP A 248 -49.96 37.32 63.64
C ASP A 248 -49.83 38.46 64.69
N PRO A 249 -50.75 39.47 64.72
CA PRO A 249 -51.27 40.36 63.66
C PRO A 249 -51.39 41.85 64.16
N PRO A 250 -52.35 42.73 63.77
CA PRO A 250 -52.05 44.07 63.24
C PRO A 250 -52.44 45.27 64.15
N ALA A 251 -51.94 46.47 63.87
CA ALA A 251 -52.63 47.72 64.22
C ALA A 251 -52.21 48.92 63.35
N THR A 252 -53.25 49.63 62.93
CA THR A 252 -53.36 50.92 62.24
C THR A 252 -52.56 52.08 62.84
N GLY A 253 -52.16 53.04 61.99
CA GLY A 253 -51.66 54.37 62.36
C GLY A 253 -50.93 55.05 61.22
#